data_AF-A0A9W7FDL2-F1
#
_entry.id   AF-A0A9W7FDL2-F1
#
_cell.length_a   1.000
_cell.length_b   1.000
_cell.length_c   1.000
_cell.angle_alpha   90.00
_cell.angle_beta   90.00
_cell.angle_gamma   90.00
#
_symmetry.space_group_name_H-M   'P 1'
#
loop_
_entity.id
_entity.type
_entity.pdbx_description
1 polymer ?
#
loop_
_entity_poly.entity_id
_entity_poly.type
_entity_poly.pdbx_seq_one_letter_code
_entity_poly.pdbx_strand_id
1 'polypeptide(L)'
;MRTFPLPLLLLTYLLTPTDGYIPVPLVPRSGILKKNTNNERLIIDKRCQMSPLQFTQSTSKQRKMELKAAIIPEEIGDPKVGVLFLNLGGPEKSTDVEGFLYNLFADPDIIRLPPLLSTLQKPIALAISKRRAPKSRAAYNSIGGGSPIVKYTTQQANLISASLIKNHNLNVKTYIGMRYWYPFTDQALKEIAEDDIQSLVILPLYPQFSVSTSGSSLRLLQEEFSKEESIVSKKMKHTVVDSWYNRPGYVKSVADLIKIELESFTTEELESGGKRHVLFSAHGVPQSYIDNGDPYQEQIIECVEKIGGEMPEGVEVHLSYQSRVGPIEWLRPYTDDVLPTLGSSGVKNLVVVPISFVSEHIETLEEIDIEYKELALESGITNWRRCPALNTDETFINDMADLVVESLQSPTLTVTEACVNNNCIDVKEISQLIDADKEAQVAERINGRFAMLGIVSTLMVELASGKSLLHMFGL
;
A
#
# COMPACT_ATOMS: atom_id res chain seq x y z
N MET A 1 24.64 7.19 50.78
CA MET A 1 24.15 5.81 51.06
C MET A 1 22.98 5.59 50.10
N ARG A 2 23.00 4.74 49.07
CA ARG A 2 23.69 3.47 48.84
C ARG A 2 24.39 3.46 47.46
N THR A 3 25.34 2.55 47.35
CA THR A 3 26.36 2.36 46.32
C THR A 3 26.05 1.16 45.41
N PHE A 4 26.17 1.36 44.08
CA PHE A 4 26.68 0.45 42.99
C PHE A 4 26.09 -0.98 42.80
N PRO A 5 26.22 -1.65 41.62
CA PRO A 5 27.24 -1.44 40.57
C PRO A 5 26.81 -1.48 39.06
N LEU A 6 27.49 -0.66 38.24
CA LEU A 6 28.03 -1.08 36.93
C LEU A 6 29.19 -2.06 37.22
N PRO A 7 29.45 -3.15 36.46
CA PRO A 7 29.79 -3.05 35.02
C PRO A 7 29.44 -4.29 34.14
N LEU A 8 29.31 -4.10 32.82
CA LEU A 8 29.94 -4.99 31.82
C LEU A 8 30.00 -4.29 30.46
N LEU A 9 31.14 -3.66 30.20
CA LEU A 9 31.63 -3.26 28.88
C LEU A 9 32.86 -4.15 28.62
N LEU A 10 33.04 -4.59 27.37
CA LEU A 10 33.99 -5.60 26.85
C LEU A 10 33.58 -7.08 27.03
N LEU A 11 32.84 -7.62 26.04
CA LEU A 11 33.30 -8.78 25.25
C LEU A 11 32.34 -9.10 24.08
N THR A 12 32.31 -8.27 23.04
CA THR A 12 31.87 -8.66 21.68
C THR A 12 32.45 -7.68 20.66
N TYR A 13 33.77 -7.49 20.73
CA TYR A 13 34.59 -7.14 19.57
C TYR A 13 35.20 -8.46 19.09
N LEU A 14 34.96 -8.81 17.83
CA LEU A 14 35.32 -10.05 17.09
C LEU A 14 34.08 -10.86 16.71
N LEU A 15 33.41 -10.40 15.65
CA LEU A 15 32.71 -11.15 14.58
C LEU A 15 31.71 -10.19 13.92
N THR A 16 32.22 -9.14 13.28
CA THR A 16 31.48 -8.33 12.32
C THR A 16 31.99 -8.67 10.91
N PRO A 17 31.14 -9.10 9.97
CA PRO A 17 31.30 -8.68 8.59
C PRO A 17 30.93 -7.19 8.55
N THR A 18 31.88 -6.36 8.19
CA THR A 18 31.64 -4.94 7.90
C THR A 18 30.88 -4.81 6.59
N ASP A 19 29.55 -4.78 6.64
CA ASP A 19 28.73 -4.21 5.57
C ASP A 19 28.15 -2.90 6.10
N GLY A 20 28.90 -1.83 5.86
CA GLY A 20 28.43 -0.47 6.09
C GLY A 20 27.32 -0.15 5.11
N TYR A 21 26.08 -0.16 5.58
CA TYR A 21 24.96 0.39 4.84
C TYR A 21 24.92 1.90 5.02
N ILE A 22 25.15 2.59 3.92
CA ILE A 22 24.89 4.03 3.78
C ILE A 22 23.47 4.13 3.22
N PRO A 23 22.52 4.86 3.85
CA PRO A 23 21.25 5.14 3.22
C PRO A 23 21.52 5.87 1.90
N VAL A 24 21.01 5.33 0.79
CA VAL A 24 21.21 5.92 -0.54
C VAL A 24 20.25 7.10 -0.68
N PRO A 25 20.72 8.36 -0.70
CA PRO A 25 19.86 9.48 -1.06
C PRO A 25 19.44 9.31 -2.52
N LEU A 26 18.14 9.46 -2.81
CA LEU A 26 17.65 9.60 -4.17
C LEU A 26 18.10 10.97 -4.71
N VAL A 27 19.26 11.00 -5.38
CA VAL A 27 19.78 12.23 -6.00
C VAL A 27 19.03 12.50 -7.31
N PRO A 28 18.44 13.70 -7.51
CA PRO A 28 17.85 14.06 -8.79
C PRO A 28 18.98 14.21 -9.83
N ARG A 29 18.88 13.49 -10.96
CA ARG A 29 19.76 13.72 -12.12
C ARG A 29 19.45 15.08 -12.74
N SER A 30 20.14 16.13 -12.27
CA SER A 30 20.24 17.39 -13.01
C SER A 30 21.37 17.28 -14.04
N GLY A 31 21.00 17.34 -15.32
CA GLY A 31 21.95 17.44 -16.42
C GLY A 31 22.64 18.80 -16.39
N ILE A 32 23.93 18.82 -16.07
CA ILE A 32 24.78 20.01 -16.23
C ILE A 32 25.71 19.78 -17.43
N LEU A 33 25.38 20.42 -18.54
CA LEU A 33 26.28 20.70 -19.65
C LEU A 33 27.40 21.63 -19.16
N LYS A 34 28.63 21.14 -19.09
CA LYS A 34 29.83 21.97 -19.11
C LYS A 34 30.80 21.48 -20.19
N LYS A 35 31.02 22.33 -21.19
CA LYS A 35 32.15 22.26 -22.12
C LYS A 35 33.46 22.48 -21.35
N ASN A 36 34.45 21.60 -21.54
CA ASN A 36 35.79 22.04 -21.93
C ASN A 36 36.71 20.88 -22.40
N THR A 37 37.15 21.03 -23.64
CA THR A 37 38.50 20.83 -24.23
C THR A 37 39.47 19.74 -23.72
N ASN A 38 39.82 18.88 -24.69
CA ASN A 38 41.12 18.29 -25.03
C ASN A 38 41.74 17.15 -24.18
N ASN A 39 41.88 16.02 -24.89
CA ASN A 39 42.97 15.03 -24.89
C ASN A 39 43.46 14.45 -23.55
N GLU A 40 43.21 13.16 -23.35
CA GLU A 40 44.27 12.14 -23.31
C GLU A 40 43.68 10.71 -23.39
N ARG A 41 44.30 9.86 -24.22
CA ARG A 41 44.00 8.42 -24.33
C ARG A 41 44.70 7.70 -23.19
N LEU A 42 44.05 6.73 -22.54
CA LEU A 42 44.75 5.56 -22.01
C LEU A 42 43.84 4.30 -22.00
N ILE A 43 44.13 3.41 -22.97
CA ILE A 43 44.25 1.94 -22.91
C ILE A 43 43.19 1.16 -22.09
N ILE A 44 42.29 0.47 -22.79
CA ILE A 44 41.41 -0.59 -22.27
C ILE A 44 42.04 -1.96 -22.58
N ASP A 45 42.25 -2.77 -21.55
CA ASP A 45 42.72 -4.16 -21.63
C ASP A 45 41.68 -5.04 -22.33
N LYS A 46 42.13 -5.78 -23.35
CA LYS A 46 41.32 -6.65 -24.20
C LYS A 46 41.28 -8.04 -23.60
N ARG A 47 40.19 -8.38 -22.90
CA ARG A 47 39.80 -9.79 -22.66
C ARG A 47 38.33 -9.91 -22.23
N CYS A 48 37.41 -9.66 -23.16
CA CYS A 48 36.15 -10.39 -23.29
C CYS A 48 35.51 -10.00 -24.65
N GLN A 49 35.90 -10.72 -25.70
CA GLN A 49 35.22 -10.64 -26.99
C GLN A 49 33.96 -11.51 -26.93
N MET A 50 32.78 -10.90 -27.09
CA MET A 50 31.64 -11.57 -27.68
C MET A 50 31.32 -10.87 -29.00
N SER A 51 31.09 -11.68 -30.03
CA SER A 51 30.91 -11.32 -31.44
C SER A 51 29.67 -10.45 -31.69
N PRO A 52 29.65 -9.63 -32.76
CA PRO A 52 28.48 -8.82 -33.12
C PRO A 52 27.37 -9.72 -33.67
N LEU A 53 26.23 -9.77 -32.98
CA LEU A 53 25.00 -10.32 -33.54
C LEU A 53 24.50 -9.37 -34.64
N GLN A 54 24.47 -9.90 -35.86
CA GLN A 54 23.91 -9.26 -37.04
C GLN A 54 22.41 -9.01 -36.81
N PHE A 55 21.98 -7.76 -36.99
CA PHE A 55 20.57 -7.40 -37.07
C PHE A 55 19.97 -7.99 -38.36
N THR A 56 19.38 -9.16 -38.27
CA THR A 56 18.38 -9.62 -39.25
C THR A 56 17.04 -8.98 -38.90
N GLN A 57 16.51 -8.17 -39.81
CA GLN A 57 15.15 -7.64 -39.73
C GLN A 57 14.15 -8.79 -39.69
N SER A 58 13.74 -9.19 -38.49
CA SER A 58 12.57 -10.02 -38.27
C SER A 58 11.35 -9.10 -38.23
N THR A 59 10.51 -9.20 -39.26
CA THR A 59 9.19 -8.58 -39.34
C THR A 59 8.41 -8.81 -38.05
N SER A 60 8.24 -7.76 -37.24
CA SER A 60 7.33 -7.78 -36.10
C SER A 60 5.90 -7.88 -36.63
N LYS A 61 5.24 -9.01 -36.37
CA LYS A 61 3.78 -9.08 -36.41
C LYS A 61 3.27 -8.10 -35.36
N GLN A 62 2.84 -6.92 -35.80
CA GLN A 62 1.97 -6.03 -35.04
C GLN A 62 0.77 -6.85 -34.55
N ARG A 63 0.76 -7.17 -33.25
CA ARG A 63 -0.47 -7.56 -32.56
C ARG A 63 -1.33 -6.30 -32.53
N LYS A 64 -2.31 -6.24 -33.43
CA LYS A 64 -3.36 -5.23 -33.45
C LYS A 64 -4.11 -5.37 -32.11
N MET A 65 -3.86 -4.46 -31.18
CA MET A 65 -4.70 -4.30 -30.00
C MET A 65 -6.03 -3.77 -30.54
N GLU A 66 -7.08 -4.59 -30.48
CA GLU A 66 -8.44 -4.12 -30.79
C GLU A 66 -8.78 -2.99 -29.81
N LEU A 67 -9.08 -1.79 -30.31
CA LEU A 67 -9.62 -0.71 -29.49
C LEU A 67 -10.94 -1.21 -28.91
N LYS A 68 -10.96 -1.49 -27.60
CA LYS A 68 -12.21 -1.72 -26.89
C LYS A 68 -12.98 -0.40 -26.79
N ALA A 69 -14.28 -0.46 -27.03
CA ALA A 69 -15.15 0.70 -26.96
C ALA A 69 -15.22 1.26 -25.53
N ALA A 70 -15.38 2.57 -25.41
CA ALA A 70 -15.67 3.25 -24.14
C ALA A 70 -16.96 2.70 -23.50
N ILE A 71 -17.10 2.86 -22.18
CA ILE A 71 -18.27 2.38 -21.44
C ILE A 71 -19.53 3.12 -21.89
N ILE A 72 -19.38 4.42 -22.15
CA ILE A 72 -20.43 5.32 -22.64
C ILE A 72 -20.17 5.60 -24.14
N PRO A 73 -20.99 5.07 -25.06
CA PRO A 73 -20.98 5.50 -26.46
C PRO A 73 -21.50 6.95 -26.57
N GLU A 74 -20.93 7.76 -27.47
CA GLU A 74 -21.30 9.18 -27.69
C GLU A 74 -22.81 9.42 -27.96
N GLU A 75 -23.61 8.41 -28.31
CA GLU A 75 -25.01 8.56 -28.73
C GLU A 75 -26.03 7.60 -28.08
N ILE A 76 -25.96 7.32 -26.78
CA ILE A 76 -27.07 6.66 -26.08
C ILE A 76 -27.41 7.50 -24.84
N GLY A 77 -28.70 7.84 -24.68
CA GLY A 77 -29.19 8.70 -23.59
C GLY A 77 -28.64 8.32 -22.22
N ASP A 78 -28.55 9.32 -21.33
CA ASP A 78 -27.79 9.32 -20.07
C ASP A 78 -27.85 7.97 -19.32
N PRO A 79 -26.87 7.05 -19.53
CA PRO A 79 -26.90 5.74 -18.89
C PRO A 79 -26.79 5.94 -17.38
N LYS A 80 -27.50 5.14 -16.59
CA LYS A 80 -27.36 5.19 -15.12
C LYS A 80 -25.94 4.78 -14.74
N VAL A 81 -25.12 5.76 -14.35
CA VAL A 81 -23.74 5.57 -13.96
C VAL A 81 -23.62 5.42 -12.44
N GLY A 82 -22.92 4.37 -12.02
CA GLY A 82 -22.52 4.13 -10.65
C GLY A 82 -21.01 4.24 -10.47
N VAL A 83 -20.56 4.65 -9.28
CA VAL A 83 -19.16 4.55 -8.85
C VAL A 83 -19.09 3.76 -7.55
N LEU A 84 -18.39 2.63 -7.58
CA LEU A 84 -18.15 1.78 -6.42
C LEU A 84 -16.74 2.03 -5.88
N PHE A 85 -16.67 2.68 -4.71
CA PHE A 85 -15.43 2.86 -3.98
C PHE A 85 -15.12 1.62 -3.13
N LEU A 86 -13.93 1.05 -3.28
CA LEU A 86 -13.50 -0.11 -2.49
C LEU A 86 -12.45 0.30 -1.47
N ASN A 87 -12.59 -0.17 -0.23
CA ASN A 87 -11.60 0.06 0.81
C ASN A 87 -11.64 -1.07 1.85
N LEU A 88 -10.71 -1.05 2.81
CA LEU A 88 -10.54 -2.09 3.82
C LEU A 88 -11.74 -2.11 4.80
N GLY A 89 -12.23 -0.90 5.10
CA GLY A 89 -13.15 -0.65 6.21
C GLY A 89 -12.40 -0.56 7.55
N GLY A 90 -13.17 -0.39 8.62
CA GLY A 90 -12.63 -0.36 9.97
C GLY A 90 -13.75 -0.34 11.00
N PRO A 91 -13.51 -0.84 12.22
CA PRO A 91 -14.52 -0.94 13.24
C PRO A 91 -14.98 0.46 13.67
N GLU A 92 -16.29 0.73 13.59
CA GLU A 92 -16.85 2.04 13.97
C GLU A 92 -16.77 2.29 15.47
N LYS A 93 -16.78 1.23 16.27
CA LYS A 93 -16.66 1.26 17.74
C LYS A 93 -15.63 0.26 18.20
N SER A 94 -15.03 0.51 19.36
CA SER A 94 -14.04 -0.40 19.94
C SER A 94 -14.65 -1.77 20.27
N THR A 95 -15.95 -1.85 20.55
CA THR A 95 -16.66 -3.14 20.70
C THR A 95 -16.64 -4.00 19.44
N ASP A 96 -16.49 -3.39 18.28
CA ASP A 96 -16.60 -4.02 16.97
C ASP A 96 -15.27 -4.64 16.49
N VAL A 97 -14.17 -4.30 17.18
CA VAL A 97 -12.79 -4.69 16.81
C VAL A 97 -12.63 -6.20 16.66
N GLU A 98 -13.23 -7.00 17.54
CA GLU A 98 -13.12 -8.45 17.44
C GLU A 98 -13.77 -8.99 16.16
N GLY A 99 -14.95 -8.45 15.78
CA GLY A 99 -15.65 -8.84 14.56
C GLY A 99 -14.89 -8.41 13.32
N PHE A 100 -14.36 -7.19 13.31
CA PHE A 100 -13.49 -6.69 12.24
C PHE A 100 -12.25 -7.57 12.06
N LEU A 101 -11.52 -7.86 13.14
CA LEU A 101 -10.33 -8.72 13.10
C LEU A 101 -10.67 -10.14 12.66
N TYR A 102 -11.83 -10.67 13.07
CA TYR A 102 -12.29 -11.98 12.60
C TYR A 102 -12.45 -11.99 11.08
N ASN A 103 -13.11 -10.99 10.50
CA ASN A 103 -13.30 -10.91 9.03
C ASN A 103 -11.96 -10.78 8.31
N LEU A 104 -11.04 -9.95 8.83
CA LEU A 104 -9.69 -9.75 8.29
C LEU A 104 -8.88 -11.06 8.27
N PHE A 105 -8.83 -11.79 9.40
CA PHE A 105 -8.06 -13.03 9.50
C PHE A 105 -8.75 -14.24 8.87
N ALA A 106 -10.06 -14.17 8.64
CA ALA A 106 -10.80 -15.19 7.92
C ALA A 106 -10.56 -15.13 6.40
N ASP A 107 -10.02 -14.02 5.89
CA ASP A 107 -9.67 -13.87 4.49
C ASP A 107 -8.45 -14.73 4.14
N PRO A 108 -8.58 -15.72 3.23
CA PRO A 108 -7.44 -16.49 2.76
C PRO A 108 -6.38 -15.61 2.08
N ASP A 109 -6.71 -14.43 1.55
CA ASP A 109 -5.72 -13.53 0.95
C ASP A 109 -4.84 -12.80 1.96
N ILE A 110 -5.28 -12.73 3.22
CA ILE A 110 -4.49 -12.16 4.32
C ILE A 110 -3.71 -13.26 5.06
N ILE A 111 -4.37 -14.38 5.38
CA ILE A 111 -3.71 -15.55 5.99
C ILE A 111 -3.96 -16.77 5.10
N ARG A 112 -2.99 -17.10 4.24
CA ARG A 112 -3.02 -18.30 3.40
C ARG A 112 -2.63 -19.55 4.19
N LEU A 113 -3.62 -20.29 4.70
CA LEU A 113 -3.37 -21.63 5.26
C LEU A 113 -3.12 -22.67 4.16
N PRO A 114 -2.27 -23.69 4.40
CA PRO A 114 -2.11 -24.82 3.49
C PRO A 114 -3.46 -25.51 3.19
N PRO A 115 -3.68 -26.07 1.98
CA PRO A 115 -4.97 -26.68 1.61
C PRO A 115 -5.47 -27.77 2.58
N LEU A 116 -4.56 -28.51 3.21
CA LEU A 116 -4.90 -29.51 4.23
C LEU A 116 -5.52 -28.90 5.50
N LEU A 117 -5.21 -27.63 5.78
CA LEU A 117 -5.64 -26.90 6.97
C LEU A 117 -6.64 -25.78 6.65
N SER A 118 -7.05 -25.61 5.40
CA SER A 118 -7.93 -24.49 5.00
C SER A 118 -9.30 -24.54 5.68
N THR A 119 -9.78 -25.73 6.05
CA THR A 119 -11.01 -25.92 6.84
C THR A 119 -10.90 -25.34 8.26
N LEU A 120 -9.67 -25.13 8.75
CA LEU A 120 -9.39 -24.52 10.05
C LEU A 120 -9.25 -22.99 10.00
N GLN A 121 -9.38 -22.35 8.82
CA GLN A 121 -9.26 -20.90 8.67
C GLN A 121 -10.15 -20.13 9.65
N LYS A 122 -11.46 -20.41 9.67
CA LYS A 122 -12.42 -19.70 10.53
C LYS A 122 -12.16 -19.94 12.03
N PRO A 123 -11.92 -21.18 12.51
CA PRO A 123 -11.50 -21.41 13.89
C PRO A 123 -10.23 -20.66 14.28
N ILE A 124 -9.21 -20.64 13.41
CA ILE A 124 -7.94 -19.96 13.66
C ILE A 124 -8.16 -18.44 13.69
N ALA A 125 -8.91 -17.89 12.72
CA ALA A 125 -9.27 -16.48 12.68
C ALA A 125 -9.99 -16.04 13.96
N LEU A 126 -10.94 -16.83 14.47
CA LEU A 126 -11.65 -16.56 15.72
C LEU A 126 -10.72 -16.58 16.94
N ALA A 127 -9.77 -17.50 17.00
CA ALA A 127 -8.81 -17.57 18.09
C ALA A 127 -7.87 -16.36 18.08
N ILE A 128 -7.34 -16.00 16.91
CA ILE A 128 -6.45 -14.85 16.73
C ILE A 128 -7.21 -13.54 17.03
N SER A 129 -8.43 -13.39 16.52
CA SER A 129 -9.23 -12.18 16.71
C SER A 129 -9.53 -11.93 18.18
N LYS A 130 -9.99 -12.95 18.93
CA LYS A 130 -10.23 -12.86 20.38
C LYS A 130 -8.99 -12.49 21.17
N ARG A 131 -7.84 -13.05 20.80
CA ARG A 131 -6.57 -12.76 21.46
C ARG A 131 -6.09 -11.33 21.19
N ARG A 132 -6.18 -10.87 19.93
CA ARG A 132 -5.70 -9.54 19.52
C ARG A 132 -6.65 -8.41 19.89
N ALA A 133 -7.96 -8.69 20.00
CA ALA A 133 -8.98 -7.68 20.23
C ALA A 133 -8.72 -6.78 21.45
N PRO A 134 -8.27 -7.25 22.64
CA PRO A 134 -7.98 -6.36 23.76
C PRO A 134 -6.93 -5.28 23.45
N LYS A 135 -5.79 -5.65 22.81
CA LYS A 135 -4.74 -4.68 22.43
C LYS A 135 -5.28 -3.70 21.38
N SER A 136 -5.88 -4.22 20.31
CA SER A 136 -6.43 -3.38 19.24
C SER A 136 -7.55 -2.47 19.73
N ARG A 137 -8.38 -2.90 20.70
CA ARG A 137 -9.39 -2.05 21.33
C ARG A 137 -8.78 -0.88 22.08
N ALA A 138 -7.68 -1.10 22.79
CA ALA A 138 -6.97 -0.03 23.48
C ALA A 138 -6.43 1.00 22.47
N ALA A 139 -5.84 0.54 21.37
CA ALA A 139 -5.38 1.39 20.27
C ALA A 139 -6.54 2.22 19.68
N TYR A 140 -7.67 1.58 19.31
CA TYR A 140 -8.86 2.29 18.83
C TYR A 140 -9.43 3.27 19.86
N ASN A 141 -9.41 2.95 21.15
CA ASN A 141 -9.86 3.87 22.20
C ASN A 141 -8.96 5.11 22.31
N SER A 142 -7.65 4.97 22.07
CA SER A 142 -6.72 6.10 22.10
C SER A 142 -6.98 7.15 21.01
N ILE A 143 -7.58 6.73 19.89
CA ILE A 143 -7.89 7.59 18.74
C ILE A 143 -9.36 8.04 18.67
N GLY A 144 -10.12 7.88 19.75
CA GLY A 144 -11.53 8.32 19.83
C GLY A 144 -12.57 7.20 19.78
N GLY A 145 -12.14 5.94 19.85
CA GLY A 145 -13.03 4.78 20.06
C GLY A 145 -13.45 4.02 18.81
N GLY A 146 -12.94 4.35 17.63
CA GLY A 146 -13.28 3.69 16.37
C GLY A 146 -12.47 4.21 15.19
N SER A 147 -12.53 3.52 14.05
CA SER A 147 -11.87 3.93 12.81
C SER A 147 -12.67 5.02 12.10
N PRO A 148 -12.05 6.15 11.71
CA PRO A 148 -12.73 7.18 10.94
C PRO A 148 -12.78 6.87 9.44
N ILE A 149 -12.21 5.74 8.98
CA ILE A 149 -12.07 5.41 7.56
C ILE A 149 -13.40 5.36 6.80
N VAL A 150 -14.45 4.78 7.40
CA VAL A 150 -15.78 4.70 6.77
C VAL A 150 -16.39 6.09 6.65
N LYS A 151 -16.25 6.93 7.69
CA LYS A 151 -16.71 8.32 7.68
C LYS A 151 -16.02 9.12 6.57
N TYR A 152 -14.70 9.04 6.45
CA TYR A 152 -13.97 9.75 5.40
C TYR A 152 -14.30 9.23 4.01
N THR A 153 -14.39 7.91 3.83
CA THR A 153 -14.76 7.30 2.55
C THR A 153 -16.15 7.75 2.09
N THR A 154 -17.14 7.81 2.99
CA THR A 154 -18.48 8.34 2.69
C THR A 154 -18.43 9.82 2.31
N GLN A 155 -17.64 10.63 3.01
CA GLN A 155 -17.48 12.06 2.68
C GLN A 155 -16.81 12.24 1.32
N GLN A 156 -15.74 11.49 1.04
CA GLN A 156 -15.06 11.49 -0.25
C GLN A 156 -16.03 11.11 -1.38
N ALA A 157 -16.79 10.02 -1.23
CA ALA A 157 -17.77 9.59 -2.21
C ALA A 157 -18.82 10.68 -2.52
N ASN A 158 -19.34 11.35 -1.48
CA ASN A 158 -20.29 12.45 -1.65
C ASN A 158 -19.67 13.67 -2.34
N LEU A 159 -18.45 14.04 -1.96
CA LEU A 159 -17.75 15.20 -2.52
C LEU A 159 -17.32 14.95 -3.99
N ILE A 160 -16.90 13.73 -4.31
CA ILE A 160 -16.58 13.32 -5.69
C ILE A 160 -17.86 13.36 -6.55
N SER A 161 -18.98 12.83 -6.06
CA SER A 161 -20.28 12.92 -6.76
C SER A 161 -20.68 14.39 -7.00
N ALA A 162 -20.55 15.25 -5.99
CA ALA A 162 -20.82 16.68 -6.14
C ALA A 162 -19.88 17.36 -7.14
N SER A 163 -18.59 16.98 -7.16
CA SER A 163 -17.60 17.50 -8.11
C SER A 163 -17.92 17.06 -9.55
N LEU A 164 -18.31 15.81 -9.76
CA LEU A 164 -18.75 15.28 -11.07
C LEU A 164 -19.97 16.05 -11.62
N ILE A 165 -20.97 16.33 -10.77
CA ILE A 165 -22.14 17.12 -11.16
C ILE A 165 -21.72 18.55 -11.51
N LYS A 166 -20.89 19.18 -10.66
CA LYS A 166 -20.50 20.59 -10.79
C LYS A 166 -19.59 20.85 -11.99
N ASN A 167 -18.58 20.01 -12.18
CA ASN A 167 -17.48 20.26 -13.13
C ASN A 167 -17.69 19.56 -14.47
N HIS A 168 -18.42 18.44 -14.49
CA HIS A 168 -18.59 17.59 -15.67
C HIS A 168 -20.04 17.41 -16.10
N ASN A 169 -21.01 17.98 -15.37
CA ASN A 169 -22.45 17.78 -15.59
C ASN A 169 -22.83 16.28 -15.65
N LEU A 170 -22.12 15.45 -14.89
CA LEU A 170 -22.33 14.01 -14.83
C LEU A 170 -22.99 13.63 -13.51
N ASN A 171 -24.21 13.09 -13.60
CA ASN A 171 -24.94 12.62 -12.43
C ASN A 171 -24.62 11.14 -12.18
N VAL A 172 -23.86 10.86 -11.13
CA VAL A 172 -23.50 9.49 -10.73
C VAL A 172 -24.05 9.14 -9.37
N LYS A 173 -24.46 7.88 -9.18
CA LYS A 173 -24.72 7.34 -7.84
C LYS A 173 -23.45 6.69 -7.29
N THR A 174 -23.12 6.98 -6.04
CA THR A 174 -21.90 6.47 -5.40
C THR A 174 -22.23 5.39 -4.38
N TYR A 175 -21.36 4.39 -4.30
CA TYR A 175 -21.46 3.25 -3.41
C TYR A 175 -20.11 3.03 -2.74
N ILE A 176 -20.12 2.55 -1.51
CA ILE A 176 -18.90 2.21 -0.78
C ILE A 176 -18.96 0.73 -0.39
N GLY A 177 -17.91 -0.03 -0.71
CA GLY A 177 -17.80 -1.45 -0.44
C GLY A 177 -16.55 -1.73 0.39
N MET A 178 -16.75 -2.02 1.67
CA MET A 178 -15.68 -2.30 2.62
C MET A 178 -15.39 -3.80 2.65
N ARG A 179 -14.11 -4.17 2.69
CA ARG A 179 -13.69 -5.57 2.60
C ARG A 179 -13.94 -6.36 3.89
N TYR A 180 -13.71 -5.75 5.06
CA TYR A 180 -13.76 -6.44 6.36
C TYR A 180 -14.71 -5.82 7.39
N TRP A 181 -15.36 -4.71 7.04
CA TRP A 181 -16.37 -4.08 7.88
C TRP A 181 -17.57 -3.58 7.06
N TYR A 182 -18.56 -2.98 7.72
CA TYR A 182 -19.73 -2.42 7.06
C TYR A 182 -19.44 -1.04 6.43
N PRO A 183 -20.17 -0.66 5.36
CA PRO A 183 -21.02 -1.52 4.54
C PRO A 183 -20.16 -2.47 3.69
N PHE A 184 -20.51 -3.76 3.67
CA PHE A 184 -19.75 -4.77 2.93
C PHE A 184 -19.95 -4.62 1.42
N THR A 185 -18.98 -5.11 0.65
CA THR A 185 -19.07 -5.12 -0.82
C THR A 185 -20.36 -5.79 -1.33
N ASP A 186 -20.84 -6.86 -0.69
CA ASP A 186 -22.09 -7.52 -1.11
C ASP A 186 -23.34 -6.64 -0.89
N GLN A 187 -23.34 -5.77 0.12
CA GLN A 187 -24.40 -4.80 0.37
C GLN A 187 -24.40 -3.73 -0.72
N ALA A 188 -23.21 -3.20 -1.05
CA ALA A 188 -23.06 -2.24 -2.15
C ALA A 188 -23.53 -2.83 -3.50
N LEU A 189 -23.21 -4.10 -3.78
CA LEU A 189 -23.67 -4.77 -5.00
C LEU A 189 -25.19 -4.95 -5.05
N LYS A 190 -25.86 -5.17 -3.91
CA LYS A 190 -27.33 -5.22 -3.84
C LYS A 190 -27.95 -3.88 -4.19
N GLU A 191 -27.43 -2.79 -3.62
CA GLU A 191 -27.89 -1.44 -3.93
C GLU A 191 -27.68 -1.09 -5.42
N ILE A 192 -26.51 -1.42 -5.98
CA ILE A 192 -26.20 -1.24 -7.41
C ILE A 192 -27.23 -1.97 -8.30
N ALA A 193 -27.63 -3.19 -7.91
CA ALA A 193 -28.62 -3.96 -8.64
C ALA A 193 -30.04 -3.36 -8.52
N GLU A 194 -30.43 -2.93 -7.32
CA GLU A 194 -31.73 -2.31 -7.04
C GLU A 194 -31.91 -0.98 -7.79
N ASP A 195 -30.82 -0.23 -7.97
CA ASP A 195 -30.82 1.04 -8.71
C ASP A 195 -30.83 0.89 -10.24
N ASP A 196 -30.66 -0.34 -10.75
CA ASP A 196 -30.53 -0.67 -12.17
C ASP A 196 -29.38 0.12 -12.83
N ILE A 197 -28.21 0.13 -12.18
CA ILE A 197 -26.99 0.72 -12.73
C ILE A 197 -26.57 -0.03 -14.00
N GLN A 198 -26.28 0.72 -15.06
CA GLN A 198 -25.92 0.16 -16.37
C GLN A 198 -24.42 0.24 -16.63
N SER A 199 -23.76 1.26 -16.07
CA SER A 199 -22.32 1.50 -16.21
C SER A 199 -21.70 1.73 -14.83
N LEU A 200 -20.72 0.93 -14.44
CA LEU A 200 -20.09 0.98 -13.13
C LEU A 200 -18.59 1.27 -13.23
N VAL A 201 -18.13 2.32 -12.56
CA VAL A 201 -16.70 2.54 -12.31
C VAL A 201 -16.35 1.94 -10.95
N ILE A 202 -15.37 1.04 -10.93
CA ILE A 202 -14.87 0.40 -9.70
C ILE A 202 -13.54 1.07 -9.35
N LEU A 203 -13.49 1.76 -8.21
CA LEU A 203 -12.38 2.60 -7.79
C LEU A 203 -11.90 2.18 -6.39
N PRO A 204 -10.87 1.32 -6.29
CA PRO A 204 -10.19 1.09 -5.03
C PRO A 204 -9.52 2.36 -4.51
N LEU A 205 -9.77 2.72 -3.24
CA LEU A 205 -9.19 3.89 -2.57
C LEU A 205 -7.76 3.60 -2.05
N TYR A 206 -7.00 2.83 -2.84
CA TYR A 206 -5.58 2.59 -2.69
C TYR A 206 -4.88 3.14 -3.93
N PRO A 207 -4.02 4.17 -3.81
CA PRO A 207 -3.33 4.72 -4.97
C PRO A 207 -2.42 3.67 -5.62
N GLN A 208 -1.74 2.88 -4.79
CA GLN A 208 -0.88 1.79 -5.21
C GLN A 208 -1.63 0.45 -5.16
N PHE A 209 -1.52 -0.33 -6.21
CA PHE A 209 -2.05 -1.69 -6.26
C PHE A 209 -1.24 -2.62 -5.35
N SER A 210 -1.93 -3.47 -4.59
CA SER A 210 -1.35 -4.66 -3.98
C SER A 210 -2.33 -5.83 -4.02
N VAL A 211 -1.80 -7.06 -4.10
CA VAL A 211 -2.61 -8.28 -4.10
C VAL A 211 -3.40 -8.46 -2.80
N SER A 212 -2.93 -7.88 -1.68
CA SER A 212 -3.61 -7.94 -0.37
C SER A 212 -4.64 -6.83 -0.14
N THR A 213 -4.68 -5.80 -0.98
CA THR A 213 -5.64 -4.67 -0.87
C THR A 213 -6.60 -4.67 -2.05
N SER A 214 -6.30 -3.92 -3.11
CA SER A 214 -7.07 -3.86 -4.35
C SER A 214 -7.32 -5.25 -4.91
N GLY A 215 -6.31 -6.13 -4.92
CA GLY A 215 -6.45 -7.50 -5.40
C GLY A 215 -7.47 -8.35 -4.63
N SER A 216 -7.53 -8.24 -3.30
CA SER A 216 -8.53 -8.96 -2.48
C SER A 216 -9.95 -8.48 -2.79
N SER A 217 -10.15 -7.16 -2.88
CA SER A 217 -11.46 -6.60 -3.21
C SER A 217 -11.90 -6.93 -4.64
N LEU A 218 -10.97 -6.92 -5.61
CA LEU A 218 -11.27 -7.29 -7.00
C LEU A 218 -11.56 -8.78 -7.17
N ARG A 219 -10.84 -9.68 -6.47
CA ARG A 219 -11.17 -11.11 -6.45
C ARG A 219 -12.56 -11.37 -5.89
N LEU A 220 -12.95 -10.70 -4.81
CA LEU A 220 -14.30 -10.80 -4.28
C LEU A 220 -15.35 -10.40 -5.34
N LEU A 221 -15.12 -9.29 -6.05
CA LEU A 221 -16.00 -8.89 -7.15
C LEU A 221 -16.01 -9.90 -8.31
N GLN A 222 -14.86 -10.47 -8.65
CA GLN A 222 -14.73 -11.49 -9.69
C GLN A 222 -15.57 -12.72 -9.34
N GLU A 223 -15.50 -13.19 -8.09
CA GLU A 223 -16.31 -14.29 -7.58
C GLU A 223 -17.81 -13.96 -7.66
N GLU A 224 -18.23 -12.79 -7.18
CA GLU A 224 -19.63 -12.36 -7.22
C GLU A 224 -20.18 -12.21 -8.66
N PHE A 225 -19.38 -11.70 -9.60
CA PHE A 225 -19.78 -11.55 -11.00
C PHE A 225 -19.79 -12.87 -11.77
N SER A 226 -19.05 -13.88 -11.30
CA SER A 226 -19.00 -15.21 -11.92
C SER A 226 -20.17 -16.13 -11.52
N LYS A 227 -20.91 -15.80 -10.46
CA LYS A 227 -22.06 -16.58 -10.00
C LYS A 227 -23.18 -16.61 -11.04
N GLU A 228 -23.79 -17.77 -11.25
CA GLU A 228 -24.93 -17.90 -12.18
C GLU A 228 -26.11 -17.03 -11.74
N GLU A 229 -26.37 -16.97 -10.43
CA GLU A 229 -27.37 -16.15 -9.74
C GLU A 229 -26.79 -14.79 -9.30
N SER A 230 -25.80 -14.24 -10.02
CA SER A 230 -25.27 -12.91 -9.67
C SER A 230 -26.41 -11.89 -9.60
N ILE A 231 -26.47 -11.18 -8.47
CA ILE A 231 -27.46 -10.12 -8.22
C ILE A 231 -27.29 -8.94 -9.18
N VAL A 232 -26.07 -8.75 -9.70
CA VAL A 232 -25.78 -7.71 -10.67
C VAL A 232 -26.11 -8.20 -12.08
N SER A 233 -26.79 -7.36 -12.86
CA SER A 233 -27.16 -7.67 -14.23
C SER A 233 -25.93 -8.04 -15.06
N LYS A 234 -25.95 -9.21 -15.72
CA LYS A 234 -24.91 -9.63 -16.69
C LYS A 234 -24.74 -8.66 -17.87
N LYS A 235 -25.65 -7.69 -18.03
CA LYS A 235 -25.59 -6.62 -19.05
C LYS A 235 -24.93 -5.34 -18.54
N MET A 236 -24.72 -5.20 -17.24
CA MET A 236 -24.02 -4.05 -16.67
C MET A 236 -22.58 -4.05 -17.18
N LYS A 237 -22.14 -2.91 -17.71
CA LYS A 237 -20.75 -2.70 -18.07
C LYS A 237 -20.01 -2.18 -16.85
N HIS A 238 -18.78 -2.63 -16.64
CA HIS A 238 -17.92 -2.09 -15.60
C HIS A 238 -16.50 -1.89 -16.09
N THR A 239 -15.83 -0.88 -15.53
CA THR A 239 -14.38 -0.71 -15.64
C THR A 239 -13.77 -0.61 -14.26
N VAL A 240 -12.54 -1.08 -14.13
CA VAL A 240 -11.71 -0.97 -12.93
C VAL A 240 -10.66 0.09 -13.15
N VAL A 241 -10.50 0.96 -12.15
CA VAL A 241 -9.27 1.73 -11.96
C VAL A 241 -8.32 0.84 -11.17
N ASP A 242 -7.24 0.38 -11.80
CA ASP A 242 -6.31 -0.58 -11.18
C ASP A 242 -5.36 0.10 -10.19
N SER A 243 -4.78 1.24 -10.57
CA SER A 243 -3.90 2.05 -9.75
C SER A 243 -3.91 3.50 -10.22
N TRP A 244 -3.56 4.44 -9.33
CA TRP A 244 -3.62 5.88 -9.60
C TRP A 244 -2.61 6.71 -8.78
N TYR A 245 -1.58 6.05 -8.23
CA TYR A 245 -0.51 6.65 -7.43
C TYR A 245 0.28 7.77 -8.12
N ASN A 246 0.23 7.84 -9.46
CA ASN A 246 0.98 8.80 -10.24
C ASN A 246 0.14 9.94 -10.81
N ARG A 247 -1.12 10.06 -10.40
CA ARG A 247 -2.00 11.13 -10.90
C ARG A 247 -1.48 12.50 -10.46
N PRO A 248 -1.46 13.50 -11.36
CA PRO A 248 -0.93 14.83 -11.03
C PRO A 248 -1.64 15.50 -9.86
N GLY A 249 -2.97 15.37 -9.76
CA GLY A 249 -3.74 15.98 -8.67
C GLY A 249 -3.43 15.32 -7.32
N TYR A 250 -3.43 13.99 -7.26
CA TYR A 250 -2.99 13.23 -6.07
C TYR A 250 -1.57 13.61 -5.64
N VAL A 251 -0.59 13.56 -6.54
CA VAL A 251 0.82 13.93 -6.25
C VAL A 251 0.91 15.35 -5.70
N LYS A 252 0.22 16.29 -6.34
CA LYS A 252 0.18 17.70 -5.91
C LYS A 252 -0.46 17.85 -4.53
N SER A 253 -1.59 17.22 -4.27
CA SER A 253 -2.28 17.30 -2.97
C SER A 253 -1.39 16.82 -1.83
N VAL A 254 -0.72 15.67 -2.01
CA VAL A 254 0.20 15.15 -0.98
C VAL A 254 1.40 16.08 -0.82
N ALA A 255 2.00 16.56 -1.93
CA ALA A 255 3.12 17.47 -1.88
C ALA A 255 2.78 18.80 -1.17
N ASP A 256 1.60 19.35 -1.40
CA ASP A 256 1.14 20.59 -0.75
C ASP A 256 0.97 20.41 0.76
N LEU A 257 0.43 19.28 1.21
CA LEU A 257 0.33 18.96 2.65
C LEU A 257 1.71 18.81 3.29
N ILE A 258 2.67 18.16 2.61
CA ILE A 258 4.04 18.05 3.10
C ILE A 258 4.69 19.43 3.20
N LYS A 259 4.50 20.31 2.20
CA LYS A 259 5.04 21.67 2.20
C LYS A 259 4.52 22.49 3.39
N ILE A 260 3.23 22.37 3.71
CA ILE A 260 2.63 23.02 4.89
C ILE A 260 3.37 22.58 6.17
N GLU A 261 3.61 21.28 6.35
CA GLU A 261 4.33 20.78 7.53
C GLU A 261 5.81 21.21 7.55
N LEU A 262 6.48 21.22 6.39
CA LEU A 262 7.86 21.70 6.25
C LEU A 262 8.00 23.20 6.53
N GLU A 263 6.97 23.99 6.27
CA GLU A 263 6.91 25.42 6.57
C GLU A 263 6.51 25.70 8.03
N SER A 264 5.95 24.70 8.72
CA SER A 264 5.57 24.80 10.15
C SER A 264 6.77 24.76 11.11
N PHE A 265 7.97 24.43 10.63
CA PHE A 265 9.19 24.50 11.44
C PHE A 265 9.53 25.96 11.76
N THR A 266 9.77 26.23 13.04
CA THR A 266 10.21 27.54 13.53
C THR A 266 11.66 27.83 13.11
N THR A 267 12.02 29.11 13.08
CA THR A 267 13.40 29.53 12.83
C THR A 267 14.40 28.86 13.79
N GLU A 268 14.02 28.72 15.07
CA GLU A 268 14.84 28.09 16.11
C GLU A 268 15.05 26.58 15.85
N GLU A 269 14.02 25.86 15.41
CA GLU A 269 14.11 24.45 15.01
C GLU A 269 15.01 24.26 13.77
N LEU A 270 14.94 25.18 12.81
CA LEU A 270 15.77 25.13 11.60
C LEU A 270 17.25 25.43 11.90
N GLU A 271 17.53 26.44 12.74
CA GLU A 271 18.90 26.79 13.14
C GLU A 271 19.56 25.68 13.98
N SER A 272 18.81 25.05 14.88
CA SER A 272 19.33 24.03 15.81
C SER A 272 19.25 22.58 15.28
N GLY A 273 18.38 22.33 14.31
CA GLY A 273 18.06 21.01 13.77
C GLY A 273 18.60 20.73 12.37
N GLY A 274 19.13 21.75 11.69
CA GLY A 274 19.76 21.60 10.37
C GLY A 274 18.76 21.34 9.25
N LYS A 275 19.11 20.44 8.33
CA LYS A 275 18.29 20.13 7.15
C LYS A 275 16.93 19.57 7.55
N ARG A 276 15.93 19.81 6.70
CA ARG A 276 14.60 19.21 6.82
C ARG A 276 14.59 17.85 6.12
N HIS A 277 13.95 16.88 6.75
CA HIS A 277 13.81 15.53 6.22
C HIS A 277 12.32 15.17 6.08
N VAL A 278 12.01 14.39 5.05
CA VAL A 278 10.70 13.79 4.83
C VAL A 278 10.87 12.28 4.81
N LEU A 279 10.13 11.57 5.66
CA LEU A 279 10.07 10.11 5.66
C LEU A 279 8.69 9.65 5.21
N PHE A 280 8.61 9.06 4.02
CA PHE A 280 7.43 8.36 3.58
C PHE A 280 7.34 7.01 4.29
N SER A 281 6.28 6.81 5.06
CA SER A 281 5.97 5.53 5.73
C SER A 281 4.83 4.86 4.96
N ALA A 282 5.15 3.75 4.29
CA ALA A 282 4.20 2.92 3.57
C ALA A 282 3.86 1.66 4.38
N HIS A 283 2.66 1.11 4.25
CA HIS A 283 2.37 -0.17 4.92
C HIS A 283 3.27 -1.28 4.35
N GLY A 284 3.92 -2.06 5.21
CA GLY A 284 4.74 -3.18 4.76
C GLY A 284 3.90 -4.27 4.12
N VAL A 285 4.50 -5.03 3.21
CA VAL A 285 3.93 -6.29 2.72
C VAL A 285 4.95 -7.41 2.91
N PRO A 286 4.52 -8.68 3.03
CA PRO A 286 5.44 -9.81 2.98
C PRO A 286 6.35 -9.74 1.76
N GLN A 287 7.65 -9.97 1.93
CA GLN A 287 8.62 -9.95 0.81
C GLN A 287 8.20 -10.92 -0.30
N SER A 288 7.64 -12.07 0.09
CA SER A 288 7.10 -13.05 -0.86
C SER A 288 6.04 -12.52 -1.81
N TYR A 289 5.31 -11.45 -1.48
CA TYR A 289 4.33 -10.86 -2.41
C TYR A 289 5.05 -10.16 -3.56
N ILE A 290 6.10 -9.40 -3.24
CA ILE A 290 6.96 -8.74 -4.22
C ILE A 290 7.67 -9.77 -5.09
N ASP A 291 8.21 -10.83 -4.48
CA ASP A 291 8.89 -11.90 -5.21
C ASP A 291 7.95 -12.64 -6.18
N ASN A 292 6.63 -12.66 -5.88
CA ASN A 292 5.58 -13.21 -6.73
C ASN A 292 4.99 -12.18 -7.71
N GLY A 293 5.58 -10.99 -7.85
CA GLY A 293 5.20 -10.00 -8.85
C GLY A 293 4.09 -9.02 -8.43
N ASP A 294 3.89 -8.81 -7.12
CA ASP A 294 3.05 -7.69 -6.65
C ASP A 294 3.72 -6.33 -7.01
N PRO A 295 3.07 -5.45 -7.79
CA PRO A 295 3.65 -4.18 -8.24
C PRO A 295 3.77 -3.13 -7.13
N TYR A 296 3.27 -3.39 -5.92
CA TYR A 296 3.18 -2.43 -4.83
C TYR A 296 4.48 -1.68 -4.54
N GLN A 297 5.61 -2.39 -4.45
CA GLN A 297 6.90 -1.76 -4.15
C GLN A 297 7.30 -0.75 -5.25
N GLU A 298 7.21 -1.15 -6.51
CA GLU A 298 7.57 -0.31 -7.65
C GLU A 298 6.70 0.94 -7.70
N GLN A 299 5.38 0.79 -7.48
CA GLN A 299 4.43 1.89 -7.46
C GLN A 299 4.65 2.85 -6.27
N ILE A 300 5.00 2.33 -5.08
CA ILE A 300 5.37 3.17 -3.94
C ILE A 300 6.63 3.97 -4.25
N ILE A 301 7.67 3.35 -4.83
CA ILE A 301 8.92 4.03 -5.17
C ILE A 301 8.66 5.15 -6.19
N GLU A 302 7.96 4.86 -7.29
CA GLU A 302 7.63 5.87 -8.30
C GLU A 302 6.77 7.00 -7.73
N CYS A 303 5.80 6.68 -6.86
CA CYS A 303 4.98 7.66 -6.16
C CYS A 303 5.83 8.60 -5.30
N VAL A 304 6.76 8.05 -4.52
CA VAL A 304 7.68 8.81 -3.66
C VAL A 304 8.64 9.65 -4.49
N GLU A 305 9.14 9.14 -5.62
CA GLU A 305 9.98 9.92 -6.53
C GLU A 305 9.22 11.12 -7.11
N LYS A 306 7.95 10.94 -7.51
CA LYS A 306 7.10 12.01 -8.04
C LYS A 306 6.81 13.09 -7.00
N ILE A 307 6.41 12.70 -5.80
CA ILE A 307 6.13 13.64 -4.71
C ILE A 307 7.44 14.28 -4.20
N GLY A 308 8.52 13.51 -4.11
CA GLY A 308 9.85 13.99 -3.74
C GLY A 308 10.38 15.04 -4.71
N GLY A 309 10.08 14.90 -6.01
CA GLY A 309 10.41 15.89 -7.03
C GLY A 309 9.71 17.25 -6.86
N GLU A 310 8.61 17.31 -6.09
CA GLU A 310 7.90 18.54 -5.76
C GLU A 310 8.43 19.23 -4.50
N MET A 311 9.38 18.62 -3.78
CA MET A 311 9.90 19.14 -2.52
C MET A 311 10.86 20.33 -2.74
N PRO A 312 10.88 21.33 -1.83
CA PRO A 312 11.84 22.43 -1.89
C PRO A 312 13.30 21.94 -1.86
N GLU A 313 14.21 22.74 -2.42
CA GLU A 313 15.64 22.44 -2.40
C GLU A 313 16.15 22.31 -0.95
N GLY A 314 17.04 21.32 -0.73
CA GLY A 314 17.64 21.04 0.57
C GLY A 314 16.80 20.18 1.51
N VAL A 315 15.63 19.70 1.07
CA VAL A 315 14.87 18.65 1.76
C VAL A 315 15.40 17.28 1.33
N GLU A 316 15.72 16.42 2.31
CA GLU A 316 16.14 15.03 2.06
C GLU A 316 14.94 14.09 2.22
N VAL A 317 14.75 13.20 1.25
CA VAL A 317 13.60 12.29 1.19
C VAL A 317 14.03 10.85 1.50
N HIS A 318 13.25 10.18 2.35
CA HIS A 318 13.44 8.79 2.77
C HIS A 318 12.15 7.99 2.58
N LEU A 319 12.28 6.68 2.43
CA LEU A 319 11.16 5.73 2.34
C LEU A 319 11.39 4.58 3.33
N SER A 320 10.34 4.21 4.07
CA SER A 320 10.30 3.04 4.92
C SER A 320 8.94 2.35 4.88
N TYR A 321 8.90 1.14 5.44
CA TYR A 321 7.73 0.29 5.50
C TYR A 321 7.37 -0.04 6.96
N GLN A 322 6.12 0.21 7.34
CA GLN A 322 5.61 0.06 8.71
C GLN A 322 4.81 -1.23 8.93
N SER A 323 4.35 -1.45 10.16
CA SER A 323 3.34 -2.44 10.54
C SER A 323 3.70 -3.91 10.22
N ARG A 324 4.98 -4.29 10.20
CA ARG A 324 5.40 -5.70 10.03
C ARG A 324 4.84 -6.58 11.15
N VAL A 325 4.33 -7.77 10.79
CA VAL A 325 3.81 -8.73 11.79
C VAL A 325 4.35 -10.15 11.60
N GLY A 326 4.65 -10.79 12.73
CA GLY A 326 5.09 -12.17 12.76
C GLY A 326 6.55 -12.37 12.30
N PRO A 327 7.00 -13.64 12.23
CA PRO A 327 8.40 -13.98 12.02
C PRO A 327 8.87 -13.99 10.56
N ILE A 328 7.99 -13.70 9.60
CA ILE A 328 8.35 -13.76 8.18
C ILE A 328 9.12 -12.52 7.74
N GLU A 329 9.75 -12.59 6.58
CA GLU A 329 10.40 -11.43 6.00
C GLU A 329 9.37 -10.48 5.36
N TRP A 330 9.51 -9.20 5.70
CA TRP A 330 8.69 -8.11 5.20
C TRP A 330 9.54 -7.18 4.36
N LEU A 331 8.87 -6.37 3.54
CA LEU A 331 9.48 -5.35 2.72
C LEU A 331 10.28 -4.35 3.57
N ARG A 332 11.50 -4.06 3.13
CA ARG A 332 12.47 -3.19 3.82
C ARG A 332 12.72 -1.90 3.05
N PRO A 333 13.20 -0.83 3.71
CA PRO A 333 13.62 -0.76 5.12
C PRO A 333 12.46 -0.55 6.09
N TYR A 334 12.58 -1.01 7.34
CA TYR A 334 11.50 -0.93 8.32
C TYR A 334 11.47 0.43 9.03
N THR A 335 10.28 1.00 9.25
CA THR A 335 10.14 2.33 9.87
C THR A 335 10.75 2.37 11.27
N ASP A 336 10.61 1.30 12.05
CA ASP A 336 11.20 1.13 13.38
C ASP A 336 12.72 0.99 13.39
N ASP A 337 13.36 0.66 12.25
CA ASP A 337 14.82 0.67 12.09
C ASP A 337 15.34 2.00 11.52
N VAL A 338 14.57 2.62 10.62
CA VAL A 338 14.94 3.87 9.94
C VAL A 338 14.93 5.06 10.91
N LEU A 339 13.94 5.15 11.79
CA LEU A 339 13.84 6.26 12.76
C LEU A 339 15.05 6.34 13.71
N PRO A 340 15.48 5.24 14.38
CA PRO A 340 16.73 5.23 15.15
C PRO A 340 17.97 5.57 14.34
N THR A 341 18.04 5.11 13.09
CA THR A 341 19.17 5.38 12.19
C THR A 341 19.25 6.87 11.85
N LEU A 342 18.12 7.50 11.50
CA LEU A 342 18.05 8.94 11.22
C LEU A 342 18.41 9.76 12.46
N GLY A 343 17.81 9.45 13.60
CA GLY A 343 18.10 10.14 14.86
C GLY A 343 19.57 10.04 15.26
N SER A 344 20.16 8.84 15.18
CA SER A 344 21.59 8.61 15.47
C SER A 344 22.53 9.32 14.49
N SER A 345 22.07 9.60 13.26
CA SER A 345 22.80 10.40 12.27
C SER A 345 22.69 11.92 12.49
N GLY A 346 21.95 12.35 13.51
CA GLY A 346 21.79 13.75 13.89
C GLY A 346 20.60 14.46 13.23
N VAL A 347 19.69 13.72 12.59
CA VAL A 347 18.45 14.29 12.05
C VAL A 347 17.56 14.75 13.20
N LYS A 348 17.13 16.01 13.17
CA LYS A 348 16.19 16.56 14.17
C LYS A 348 14.86 17.01 13.59
N ASN A 349 14.86 17.52 12.36
CA ASN A 349 13.68 18.07 11.67
C ASN A 349 13.10 17.02 10.73
N LEU A 350 12.04 16.33 11.15
CA LEU A 350 11.42 15.24 10.37
C LEU A 350 9.92 15.44 10.20
N VAL A 351 9.46 15.35 8.95
CA VAL A 351 8.05 15.19 8.58
C VAL A 351 7.83 13.73 8.18
N VAL A 352 6.89 13.03 8.83
CA VAL A 352 6.50 11.66 8.44
C VAL A 352 5.21 11.68 7.63
N VAL A 353 5.19 10.97 6.51
CA VAL A 353 4.11 10.97 5.52
C VAL A 353 3.51 9.57 5.39
N PRO A 354 2.25 9.35 5.82
CA PRO A 354 1.55 8.11 5.55
C PRO A 354 1.12 8.05 4.08
N ILE A 355 1.81 7.26 3.25
CA ILE A 355 1.64 7.33 1.79
C ILE A 355 0.67 6.28 1.21
N SER A 356 0.39 5.21 1.96
CA SER A 356 -0.37 4.05 1.45
C SER A 356 -1.89 4.17 1.53
N PHE A 357 -2.41 5.21 2.21
CA PHE A 357 -3.84 5.42 2.42
C PHE A 357 -4.19 6.90 2.28
N VAL A 358 -5.42 7.17 1.86
CA VAL A 358 -5.91 8.54 1.61
C VAL A 358 -6.82 9.10 2.71
N SER A 359 -7.00 8.38 3.81
CA SER A 359 -7.80 8.83 4.94
C SER A 359 -7.11 8.46 6.24
N GLU A 360 -7.39 9.23 7.30
CA GLU A 360 -6.95 8.86 8.64
C GLU A 360 -7.52 7.50 9.03
N HIS A 361 -6.71 6.71 9.72
CA HIS A 361 -7.05 5.38 10.21
C HIS A 361 -6.12 5.01 11.36
N ILE A 362 -6.19 3.77 11.86
CA ILE A 362 -5.43 3.37 13.06
C ILE A 362 -3.92 3.54 12.89
N GLU A 363 -3.37 3.24 11.70
CA GLU A 363 -1.92 3.31 11.48
C GLU A 363 -1.40 4.75 11.43
N THR A 364 -2.24 5.73 11.10
CA THR A 364 -1.84 7.15 11.15
C THR A 364 -1.98 7.72 12.55
N LEU A 365 -3.14 7.52 13.17
CA LEU A 365 -3.52 8.18 14.42
C LEU A 365 -2.93 7.52 15.67
N GLU A 366 -2.57 6.24 15.60
CA GLU A 366 -1.98 5.51 16.71
C GLU A 366 -0.53 5.13 16.42
N GLU A 367 -0.27 4.36 15.35
CA GLU A 367 1.09 3.88 15.09
C GLU A 367 2.05 5.04 14.77
N ILE A 368 1.70 5.95 13.85
CA ILE A 368 2.58 7.10 13.53
C ILE A 368 2.55 8.18 14.64
N ASP A 369 1.36 8.63 15.05
CA ASP A 369 1.23 9.77 15.98
C ASP A 369 1.61 9.45 17.43
N ILE A 370 1.61 8.16 17.82
CA ILE A 370 1.97 7.71 19.17
C ILE A 370 3.25 6.88 19.14
N GLU A 371 3.23 5.66 18.57
CA GLU A 371 4.34 4.70 18.69
C GLU A 371 5.62 5.23 17.99
N TYR A 372 5.55 5.62 16.73
CA TYR A 372 6.72 6.10 15.99
C TYR A 372 7.17 7.50 16.38
N LYS A 373 6.25 8.36 16.81
CA LYS A 373 6.62 9.65 17.37
C LYS A 373 7.44 9.49 18.64
N GLU A 374 7.04 8.58 19.55
CA GLU A 374 7.81 8.26 20.76
C GLU A 374 9.20 7.74 20.39
N LEU A 375 9.28 6.75 19.49
CA LEU A 375 10.54 6.19 19.01
C LEU A 375 11.46 7.25 18.38
N ALA A 376 10.90 8.16 17.58
CA ALA A 376 11.66 9.22 16.94
C ALA A 376 12.24 10.21 17.96
N LEU A 377 11.45 10.63 18.94
CA LEU A 377 11.89 11.51 20.01
C LEU A 377 13.00 10.87 20.86
N GLU A 378 12.85 9.59 21.22
CA GLU A 378 13.86 8.82 21.94
C GLU A 378 15.16 8.65 21.14
N SER A 379 15.04 8.58 19.81
CA SER A 379 16.16 8.47 18.89
C SER A 379 16.90 9.79 18.63
N GLY A 380 16.39 10.92 19.16
CA GLY A 380 17.01 12.24 19.00
C GLY A 380 16.38 13.14 17.94
N ILE A 381 15.27 12.71 17.32
CA ILE A 381 14.50 13.51 16.36
C ILE A 381 13.56 14.43 17.12
N THR A 382 14.05 15.59 17.56
CA THR A 382 13.32 16.46 18.50
C THR A 382 12.15 17.21 17.87
N ASN A 383 12.20 17.46 16.56
CA ASN A 383 11.25 18.31 15.85
C ASN A 383 10.46 17.44 14.87
N TRP A 384 9.42 16.80 15.41
CA TRP A 384 8.54 15.88 14.68
C TRP A 384 7.29 16.59 14.15
N ARG A 385 6.93 16.28 12.90
CA ARG A 385 5.65 16.59 12.28
C ARG A 385 5.12 15.34 11.56
N ARG A 386 3.80 15.20 11.52
CA ARG A 386 3.11 14.19 10.69
C ARG A 386 2.32 14.93 9.62
N CYS A 387 2.53 14.57 8.36
CA CYS A 387 1.68 15.01 7.27
C CYS A 387 0.28 14.41 7.44
N PRO A 388 -0.79 15.21 7.42
CA PRO A 388 -2.15 14.69 7.45
C PRO A 388 -2.44 13.77 6.26
N ALA A 389 -3.33 12.80 6.45
CA ALA A 389 -3.91 12.08 5.32
C ALA A 389 -4.78 13.03 4.50
N LEU A 390 -4.98 12.72 3.21
CA LEU A 390 -5.73 13.58 2.27
C LEU A 390 -7.15 13.87 2.76
N ASN A 391 -7.83 12.88 3.36
CA ASN A 391 -9.19 13.00 3.87
C ASN A 391 -10.12 13.57 2.79
N THR A 392 -10.50 14.85 2.91
CA THR A 392 -11.41 15.54 1.98
C THR A 392 -10.73 16.71 1.27
N ASP A 393 -9.42 16.64 1.03
CA ASP A 393 -8.68 17.65 0.26
C ASP A 393 -9.35 17.93 -1.09
N GLU A 394 -9.60 19.21 -1.39
CA GLU A 394 -10.39 19.61 -2.57
C GLU A 394 -9.67 19.26 -3.89
N THR A 395 -8.33 19.39 -3.94
CA THR A 395 -7.55 19.07 -5.14
C THR A 395 -7.62 17.56 -5.42
N PHE A 396 -7.52 16.74 -4.38
CA PHE A 396 -7.65 15.30 -4.47
C PHE A 396 -9.06 14.87 -4.90
N ILE A 397 -10.11 15.45 -4.29
CA ILE A 397 -11.51 15.16 -4.65
C ILE A 397 -11.77 15.46 -6.13
N ASN A 398 -11.29 16.61 -6.63
CA ASN A 398 -11.46 16.97 -8.03
C ASN A 398 -10.68 16.05 -8.97
N ASP A 399 -9.46 15.66 -8.61
CA ASP A 399 -8.68 14.70 -9.41
C ASP A 399 -9.32 13.30 -9.46
N MET A 400 -9.97 12.86 -8.38
CA MET A 400 -10.74 11.61 -8.38
C MET A 400 -12.01 11.72 -9.23
N ALA A 401 -12.66 12.89 -9.28
CA ALA A 401 -13.77 13.12 -10.20
C ALA A 401 -13.29 13.06 -11.67
N ASP A 402 -12.16 13.69 -11.99
CA ASP A 402 -11.56 13.63 -13.32
C ASP A 402 -11.20 12.18 -13.71
N LEU A 403 -10.62 11.41 -12.77
CA LEU A 403 -10.33 9.98 -12.96
C LEU A 403 -11.58 9.16 -13.30
N VAL A 404 -12.72 9.42 -12.67
CA VAL A 404 -13.98 8.74 -12.97
C VAL A 404 -14.41 9.04 -14.41
N VAL A 405 -14.33 10.30 -14.85
CA VAL A 405 -14.68 10.71 -16.22
C VAL A 405 -13.75 10.05 -17.24
N GLU A 406 -12.44 10.13 -17.02
CA GLU A 406 -11.42 9.48 -17.85
C GLU A 406 -11.68 7.97 -17.97
N SER A 407 -12.05 7.31 -16.87
CA SER A 407 -12.34 5.87 -16.83
C SER A 407 -13.57 5.50 -17.65
N LEU A 408 -14.60 6.35 -17.68
CA LEU A 408 -15.80 6.13 -18.49
C LEU A 408 -15.54 6.27 -20.00
N GLN A 409 -14.56 7.11 -20.36
CA GLN A 409 -14.17 7.40 -21.75
C GLN A 409 -13.08 6.46 -22.28
N SER A 410 -12.33 5.82 -21.39
CA SER A 410 -11.23 4.92 -21.75
C SER A 410 -11.72 3.52 -22.13
N PRO A 411 -10.89 2.73 -22.85
CA PRO A 411 -11.15 1.32 -23.10
C PRO A 411 -11.42 0.58 -21.79
N THR A 412 -12.49 -0.21 -21.76
CA THR A 412 -12.90 -0.93 -20.56
C THR A 412 -11.84 -1.93 -20.07
N LEU A 413 -11.51 -1.83 -18.78
CA LEU A 413 -10.74 -2.83 -18.05
C LEU A 413 -11.69 -3.60 -17.12
N THR A 414 -12.01 -4.84 -17.48
CA THR A 414 -12.91 -5.66 -16.64
C THR A 414 -12.22 -6.11 -15.35
N VAL A 415 -12.98 -6.41 -14.29
CA VAL A 415 -12.45 -7.02 -13.04
C VAL A 415 -11.53 -8.21 -13.32
N THR A 416 -11.93 -9.15 -14.17
CA THR A 416 -11.11 -10.31 -14.52
C THR A 416 -9.78 -9.90 -15.15
N GLU A 417 -9.79 -8.91 -16.06
CA GLU A 417 -8.57 -8.42 -16.70
C GLU A 417 -7.68 -7.66 -15.73
N ALA A 418 -8.26 -6.85 -14.84
CA ALA A 418 -7.51 -6.17 -13.77
C ALA A 418 -6.83 -7.19 -12.84
N CYS A 419 -7.53 -8.28 -12.47
CA CYS A 419 -6.96 -9.37 -11.70
C CYS A 419 -5.80 -10.06 -12.44
N VAL A 420 -5.98 -10.38 -13.72
CA VAL A 420 -4.93 -11.06 -14.52
C VAL A 420 -3.70 -10.15 -14.70
N ASN A 421 -3.91 -8.88 -15.05
CA ASN A 421 -2.83 -7.92 -15.28
C ASN A 421 -1.96 -7.70 -14.04
N ASN A 422 -2.56 -7.74 -12.86
CA ASN A 422 -1.86 -7.53 -11.59
C ASN A 422 -1.55 -8.83 -10.83
N ASN A 423 -1.47 -9.95 -11.56
CA ASN A 423 -1.14 -11.27 -11.01
C ASN A 423 -1.96 -11.68 -9.76
N CYS A 424 -3.24 -11.30 -9.73
CA CYS A 424 -4.15 -11.53 -8.61
C CYS A 424 -4.73 -12.94 -8.59
N ILE A 425 -4.30 -13.84 -9.48
CA ILE A 425 -4.95 -15.12 -9.75
C ILE A 425 -4.74 -16.07 -8.57
N ASP A 426 -5.78 -16.83 -8.20
CA ASP A 426 -5.67 -17.91 -7.22
C ASP A 426 -4.62 -18.92 -7.72
N VAL A 427 -3.68 -19.29 -6.87
CA VAL A 427 -2.64 -20.29 -7.16
C VAL A 427 -3.26 -21.63 -7.60
N LYS A 428 -4.55 -21.86 -7.32
CA LYS A 428 -5.33 -22.99 -7.86
C LYS A 428 -5.63 -22.89 -9.36
N GLU A 429 -5.94 -21.72 -9.90
CA GLU A 429 -6.22 -21.53 -11.34
C GLU A 429 -4.95 -21.63 -12.19
N ILE A 430 -3.78 -21.29 -11.62
CA ILE A 430 -2.47 -21.52 -12.23
C ILE A 430 -2.26 -23.02 -12.54
N SER A 431 -2.80 -23.93 -11.72
CA SER A 431 -2.66 -25.38 -11.95
C SER A 431 -3.41 -25.88 -13.19
N GLN A 432 -4.41 -25.14 -13.67
CA GLN A 432 -5.15 -25.45 -14.89
C GLN A 432 -4.58 -24.76 -16.13
N LEU A 433 -3.74 -23.72 -15.96
CA LEU A 433 -3.14 -22.95 -17.05
C LEU A 433 -1.67 -23.26 -17.31
N ILE A 434 -0.96 -23.84 -16.33
CA ILE A 434 0.48 -24.11 -16.43
C ILE A 434 0.76 -25.60 -16.29
N ASP A 435 0.44 -26.35 -17.34
CA ASP A 435 1.11 -27.61 -17.68
C ASP A 435 2.30 -27.30 -18.61
N ALA A 436 3.31 -26.61 -18.08
CA ALA A 436 4.67 -26.62 -18.59
C ALA A 436 5.61 -25.97 -17.56
N ASP A 437 6.59 -26.74 -17.12
CA ASP A 437 7.80 -26.36 -16.36
C ASP A 437 7.68 -26.34 -14.83
N LYS A 438 8.06 -27.47 -14.20
CA LYS A 438 7.69 -27.84 -12.84
C LYS A 438 8.83 -28.00 -11.84
N GLU A 439 10.07 -27.62 -12.15
CA GLU A 439 11.20 -27.98 -11.26
C GLU A 439 11.83 -26.81 -10.48
N ALA A 440 11.74 -25.56 -10.94
CA ALA A 440 12.30 -24.42 -10.18
C ALA A 440 11.30 -23.80 -9.17
N GLN A 441 10.01 -23.67 -9.53
CA GLN A 441 9.00 -23.01 -8.69
C GLN A 441 8.57 -23.82 -7.46
N VAL A 442 8.85 -25.13 -7.42
CA VAL A 442 8.43 -26.00 -6.32
C VAL A 442 9.28 -25.77 -5.07
N ALA A 443 10.55 -25.40 -5.21
CA ALA A 443 11.46 -25.16 -4.09
C ALA A 443 11.13 -23.85 -3.32
N GLU A 444 10.87 -22.75 -4.02
CA GLU A 444 10.47 -21.48 -3.39
C GLU A 444 9.05 -21.53 -2.77
N ARG A 445 8.12 -22.27 -3.41
CA ARG A 445 6.76 -22.47 -2.88
C ARG A 445 6.73 -23.24 -1.57
N ILE A 446 7.71 -24.09 -1.31
CA ILE A 446 7.83 -24.81 -0.04
C ILE A 446 8.30 -23.87 1.07
N ASN A 447 9.20 -22.93 0.77
CA ASN A 447 9.73 -21.98 1.74
C ASN A 447 8.68 -20.95 2.21
N GLY A 448 7.91 -20.34 1.31
CA GLY A 448 6.82 -19.44 1.71
C GLY A 448 5.70 -20.14 2.51
N ARG A 449 5.47 -21.43 2.26
CA ARG A 449 4.47 -22.24 2.98
C ARG A 449 4.96 -22.67 4.36
N PHE A 450 6.24 -22.97 4.53
CA PHE A 450 6.85 -23.16 5.84
C PHE A 450 6.92 -21.86 6.63
N ALA A 451 7.14 -20.72 5.98
CA ALA A 451 7.10 -19.39 6.59
C ALA A 451 5.71 -19.10 7.19
N MET A 452 4.63 -19.42 6.47
CA MET A 452 3.24 -19.31 6.99
C MET A 452 2.94 -20.28 8.12
N LEU A 453 3.46 -21.52 8.07
CA LEU A 453 3.43 -22.43 9.24
C LEU A 453 4.20 -21.84 10.42
N GLY A 454 5.28 -21.11 10.15
CA GLY A 454 6.00 -20.28 11.11
C GLY A 454 5.10 -19.23 11.76
N ILE A 455 4.39 -18.40 10.98
CA ILE A 455 3.44 -17.42 11.51
C ILE A 455 2.36 -18.10 12.35
N VAL A 456 1.72 -19.15 11.83
CA VAL A 456 0.67 -19.87 12.55
C VAL A 456 1.23 -20.51 13.82
N SER A 457 2.45 -21.08 13.78
CA SER A 457 3.10 -21.66 14.95
C SER A 457 3.48 -20.59 15.97
N THR A 458 3.99 -19.43 15.56
CA THR A 458 4.29 -18.29 16.43
C THR A 458 3.01 -17.74 17.03
N LEU A 459 1.96 -17.56 16.23
CA LEU A 459 0.63 -17.18 16.72
C LEU A 459 0.08 -18.23 17.69
N MET A 460 0.29 -19.52 17.46
CA MET A 460 -0.12 -20.62 18.35
C MET A 460 0.71 -20.67 19.65
N VAL A 461 2.02 -20.40 19.59
CA VAL A 461 2.91 -20.32 20.76
C VAL A 461 2.61 -19.07 21.57
N GLU A 462 2.34 -17.93 20.91
CA GLU A 462 1.79 -16.76 21.55
C GLU A 462 0.46 -17.13 22.21
N LEU A 463 -0.50 -17.70 21.47
CA LEU A 463 -1.80 -18.19 21.95
C LEU A 463 -1.66 -19.02 23.23
N ALA A 464 -0.68 -19.94 23.29
CA ALA A 464 -0.42 -20.79 24.44
C ALA A 464 0.31 -20.10 25.61
N SER A 465 1.20 -19.15 25.34
CA SER A 465 2.09 -18.54 26.36
C SER A 465 1.59 -17.22 26.96
N GLY A 466 0.61 -16.57 26.33
CA GLY A 466 0.06 -15.29 26.80
C GLY A 466 1.02 -14.10 26.73
N LYS A 467 2.24 -14.29 26.21
CA LYS A 467 3.26 -13.26 25.99
C LYS A 467 3.48 -13.07 24.48
N SER A 468 3.79 -11.85 24.05
CA SER A 468 4.38 -11.61 22.73
C SER A 468 5.77 -12.23 22.72
N LEU A 469 6.09 -13.05 21.72
CA LEU A 469 7.39 -13.72 21.62
C LEU A 469 8.55 -12.72 21.46
N LEU A 470 8.25 -11.49 21.04
CA LEU A 470 9.22 -10.39 20.92
C LEU A 470 9.76 -9.93 22.27
N HIS A 471 8.92 -9.91 23.31
CA HIS A 471 9.32 -9.46 24.64
C HIS A 471 10.27 -10.44 25.37
N MET A 472 10.46 -11.65 24.84
CA MET A 472 11.33 -12.68 25.41
C MET A 472 12.76 -12.64 24.83
N PHE A 473 12.98 -11.92 23.73
CA PHE A 473 14.30 -11.71 23.12
C PHE A 473 14.87 -10.31 23.35
N GLY A 474 14.16 -9.41 24.04
CA GLY A 474 14.67 -8.08 24.36
C GLY A 474 14.95 -7.24 23.11
N LEU A 475 14.14 -7.43 22.06
CA LEU A 475 13.98 -6.53 20.93
C LEU A 475 12.63 -5.83 21.08
#